data_AF-A0A2T7UVQ0-F1
#
_entry.id   AF-A0A2T7UVQ0-F1
#
_cell.length_a   1.000
_cell.length_b   1.000
_cell.length_c   1.000
_cell.angle_alpha   90.00
_cell.angle_beta   90.00
_cell.angle_gamma   90.00
#
_symmetry.space_group_name_H-M   'P 1'
#
loop_
_entity.id
_entity.type
_entity.pdbx_description
1 polymer ?
#
loop_
_entity_poly.entity_id
_entity_poly.type
_entity_poly.pdbx_seq_one_letter_code
_entity_poly.pdbx_strand_id
1 'polypeptide(L)'
;MVRGDYRQILAVLVVLACAVTAEAQSRPLKDVIFVVHQTIQGHDVSFPYPFGPQLPAAPDFQGETGPGRFLAQWVPQDESVTDWTQIIALASTTALPRAGEDPAAFVVDLLRPFAIEFAERCAQNPSIVADVDQRGVHGYRAMIGFRFGCGRLHGQPRSEDAMIQYFITDHATYSLHWAERGPTHDPGAVDTARWRQRGGLMFSLQVCPRLGVDGTPHSPCD
;
A
#
# COMPACT_ATOMS: atom_id res chain seq x y z
N MET A 1 48.52 43.08 49.99
CA MET A 1 48.33 44.29 49.16
C MET A 1 48.62 43.83 47.74
N VAL A 2 47.68 43.41 46.86
CA VAL A 2 46.32 43.81 46.45
C VAL A 2 45.51 42.50 46.22
N ARG A 3 44.51 42.15 47.03
CA ARG A 3 43.03 42.27 46.85
C ARG A 3 42.47 41.91 45.46
N GLY A 4 41.58 40.90 45.43
CA GLY A 4 40.71 40.57 44.30
C GLY A 4 39.89 39.30 44.56
N ASP A 5 38.84 39.43 45.36
CA ASP A 5 37.77 38.44 45.59
C ASP A 5 36.97 38.11 44.31
N TYR A 6 36.34 36.92 44.25
CA TYR A 6 34.87 36.73 44.24
C TYR A 6 34.45 35.38 43.60
N ARG A 7 34.04 34.46 44.48
CA ARG A 7 32.80 33.64 44.45
C ARG A 7 32.32 32.98 43.13
N GLN A 8 32.23 31.64 43.23
CA GLN A 8 31.10 30.75 42.88
C GLN A 8 30.55 30.64 41.43
N ILE A 9 30.17 29.39 41.11
CA ILE A 9 29.08 28.89 40.21
C ILE A 9 29.66 27.82 39.26
N LEU A 10 29.50 26.52 39.57
CA LEU A 10 28.42 25.60 39.16
C LEU A 10 28.57 25.05 37.72
N ALA A 11 28.80 23.73 37.69
CA ALA A 11 28.55 22.70 36.68
C ALA A 11 27.98 23.09 35.30
N VAL A 12 28.51 22.45 34.24
CA VAL A 12 27.69 21.76 33.23
C VAL A 12 28.42 20.51 32.72
N LEU A 13 27.87 19.34 33.05
CA LEU A 13 28.08 18.09 32.30
C LEU A 13 27.50 18.27 30.90
N VAL A 14 28.31 18.15 29.86
CA VAL A 14 27.80 17.95 28.50
C VAL A 14 27.79 16.45 28.23
N VAL A 15 26.66 15.81 28.53
CA VAL A 15 26.35 14.48 28.01
C VAL A 15 26.05 14.65 26.53
N LEU A 16 26.96 14.16 25.69
CA LEU A 16 26.77 14.09 24.24
C LEU A 16 25.70 13.02 23.96
N ALA A 17 24.43 13.43 23.94
CA ALA A 17 23.35 12.62 23.42
C ALA A 17 23.51 12.53 21.89
N CYS A 18 23.94 11.38 21.38
CA CYS A 18 23.73 11.03 19.99
C CYS A 18 22.21 10.92 19.76
N ALA A 19 21.61 12.02 19.31
CA ALA A 19 20.29 11.98 18.71
C ALA A 19 20.43 11.17 17.40
N VAL A 20 20.12 9.88 17.46
CA VAL A 20 19.76 9.12 16.27
C VAL A 20 18.37 9.63 15.88
N THR A 21 18.33 10.71 15.11
CA THR A 21 17.13 11.08 14.37
C THR A 21 16.94 10.00 13.31
N ALA A 22 16.11 9.01 13.61
CA ALA A 22 15.50 8.17 12.60
C ALA A 22 14.51 9.05 11.80
N GLU A 23 15.05 9.88 10.92
CA GLU A 23 14.25 10.44 9.84
C GLU A 23 13.83 9.25 8.97
N ALA A 24 12.56 8.87 9.07
CA ALA A 24 11.90 8.11 8.02
C ALA A 24 11.92 8.98 6.77
N GLN A 25 13.05 8.97 6.05
CA GLN A 25 13.24 9.71 4.82
C GLN A 25 12.25 9.17 3.80
N SER A 26 11.20 9.95 3.53
CA SER A 26 10.40 9.82 2.33
C SER A 26 11.32 10.01 1.13
N ARG A 27 11.91 8.90 0.65
CA ARG A 27 12.77 8.93 -0.53
C ARG A 27 11.94 9.49 -1.70
N PRO A 28 12.40 10.56 -2.37
CA PRO A 28 11.70 11.08 -3.53
C PRO A 28 11.68 10.00 -4.63
N LEU A 29 10.48 9.72 -5.14
CA LEU A 29 10.24 8.94 -6.36
C LEU A 29 10.89 9.65 -7.55
N LYS A 30 12.19 9.44 -7.75
CA LYS A 30 12.89 9.86 -8.96
C LYS A 30 13.69 8.70 -9.53
N ASP A 31 13.36 8.42 -10.79
CA ASP A 31 14.12 7.70 -11.80
C ASP A 31 14.11 6.15 -11.68
N VAL A 32 13.34 5.54 -12.60
CA VAL A 32 13.04 4.11 -12.81
C VAL A 32 11.91 3.55 -11.94
N ILE A 33 10.69 3.56 -12.50
CA ILE A 33 9.58 2.74 -12.04
C ILE A 33 9.66 1.41 -12.78
N PHE A 34 9.90 0.29 -12.08
CA PHE A 34 9.69 -1.02 -12.71
C PHE A 34 8.21 -1.30 -12.82
N VAL A 35 7.83 -2.01 -13.86
CA VAL A 35 6.47 -2.52 -14.01
C VAL A 35 6.51 -3.99 -13.66
N VAL A 36 5.69 -4.38 -12.69
CA VAL A 36 5.40 -5.79 -12.42
C VAL A 36 4.41 -6.26 -13.46
N HIS A 37 4.65 -7.41 -14.07
CA HIS A 37 3.69 -8.10 -14.93
C HIS A 37 3.32 -9.45 -14.29
N GLN A 38 2.03 -9.77 -14.24
CA GLN A 38 1.49 -11.02 -13.70
C GLN A 38 0.40 -11.54 -14.61
N THR A 39 0.37 -12.85 -14.86
CA THR A 39 -0.81 -13.49 -15.47
C THR A 39 -1.70 -14.03 -14.36
N ILE A 40 -2.92 -13.51 -14.26
CA ILE A 40 -3.91 -13.91 -13.25
C ILE A 40 -5.21 -14.29 -13.97
N GLN A 41 -5.61 -15.56 -13.84
CA GLN A 41 -6.88 -16.05 -14.39
C GLN A 41 -7.06 -15.75 -15.89
N GLY A 42 -5.98 -15.90 -16.68
CA GLY A 42 -6.01 -15.64 -18.12
C GLY A 42 -5.97 -14.16 -18.52
N HIS A 43 -5.76 -13.25 -17.59
CA HIS A 43 -5.54 -11.83 -17.85
C HIS A 43 -4.09 -11.46 -17.52
N ASP A 44 -3.52 -10.55 -18.29
CA ASP A 44 -2.24 -9.94 -17.96
C ASP A 44 -2.49 -8.67 -17.16
N VAL A 45 -1.87 -8.58 -16.00
CA VAL A 45 -2.00 -7.47 -15.06
C VAL A 45 -0.63 -6.82 -14.90
N SER A 46 -0.58 -5.50 -15.08
CA SER A 46 0.65 -4.72 -14.90
C SER A 46 0.46 -3.55 -13.94
N PHE A 47 1.48 -3.22 -13.15
CA PHE A 47 1.46 -2.06 -12.25
C PHE A 47 2.88 -1.61 -11.86
N PRO A 48 3.08 -0.31 -11.53
CA PRO A 48 4.32 0.20 -10.95
C PRO A 48 4.77 -0.46 -9.65
N TYR A 49 6.01 -0.90 -9.60
CA TYR A 49 6.69 -1.34 -8.38
C TYR A 49 7.37 -0.16 -7.68
N PRO A 50 6.98 0.18 -6.44
CA PRO A 50 7.47 1.40 -5.80
C PRO A 50 8.72 1.22 -4.92
N PHE A 51 9.23 0.00 -4.70
CA PHE A 51 10.28 -0.25 -3.68
C PHE A 51 11.73 -0.07 -4.16
N GLY A 52 11.97 0.47 -5.35
CA GLY A 52 13.29 0.95 -5.79
C GLY A 52 13.82 0.36 -7.10
N PRO A 53 15.12 0.60 -7.44
CA PRO A 53 15.80 0.28 -8.70
C PRO A 53 15.94 -1.24 -8.99
N GLN A 54 15.32 -2.11 -8.20
CA GLN A 54 15.49 -3.56 -8.25
C GLN A 54 14.19 -4.18 -8.73
N LEU A 55 14.26 -4.89 -9.86
CA LEU A 55 13.15 -5.71 -10.37
C LEU A 55 12.77 -6.76 -9.31
N PRO A 56 11.51 -6.82 -8.84
CA PRO A 56 11.07 -7.99 -8.10
C PRO A 56 11.06 -9.17 -9.08
N ALA A 57 11.96 -10.13 -8.89
CA ALA A 57 12.02 -11.30 -9.78
C ALA A 57 10.75 -12.17 -9.69
N ALA A 58 10.03 -12.09 -8.57
CA ALA A 58 8.77 -12.77 -8.27
C ALA A 58 8.13 -12.11 -7.03
N PRO A 59 6.84 -12.33 -6.77
CA PRO A 59 6.26 -12.03 -5.46
C PRO A 59 6.87 -12.89 -4.35
N ASP A 60 7.02 -12.33 -3.15
CA ASP A 60 7.47 -13.02 -1.93
C ASP A 60 6.43 -14.04 -1.44
N PHE A 61 5.17 -13.83 -1.80
CA PHE A 61 4.09 -14.80 -1.64
C PHE A 61 3.16 -14.74 -2.85
N GLN A 62 2.77 -15.90 -3.39
CA GLN A 62 1.67 -15.98 -4.36
C GLN A 62 0.88 -17.27 -4.18
N GLY A 63 -0.43 -17.21 -4.38
CA GLY A 63 -1.26 -18.40 -4.37
C GLY A 63 -2.74 -18.15 -4.54
N GLU A 64 -3.46 -19.23 -4.81
CA GLU A 64 -4.92 -19.26 -4.74
C GLU A 64 -5.35 -19.24 -3.27
N THR A 65 -6.23 -18.31 -2.92
CA THR A 65 -6.75 -18.15 -1.54
C THR A 65 -8.17 -18.71 -1.40
N GLY A 66 -8.65 -19.39 -2.43
CA GLY A 66 -9.96 -20.01 -2.53
C GLY A 66 -10.44 -20.07 -3.99
N PRO A 67 -11.59 -20.70 -4.26
CA PRO A 67 -12.12 -20.79 -5.62
C PRO A 67 -12.28 -19.42 -6.27
N GLY A 68 -11.61 -19.22 -7.41
CA GLY A 68 -11.66 -17.97 -8.15
C GLY A 68 -10.96 -16.79 -7.46
N ARG A 69 -10.13 -17.02 -6.44
CA ARG A 69 -9.42 -15.98 -5.68
C ARG A 69 -7.91 -16.16 -5.75
N PHE A 70 -7.19 -15.07 -6.01
CA PHE A 70 -5.73 -15.05 -6.09
C PHE A 70 -5.17 -13.94 -5.19
N LEU A 71 -3.97 -14.16 -4.65
CA LEU A 71 -3.20 -13.16 -3.93
C LEU A 71 -1.73 -13.29 -4.29
N ALA A 72 -1.09 -12.17 -4.60
CA ALA A 72 0.36 -12.03 -4.68
C ALA A 72 0.81 -10.84 -3.82
N GLN A 73 1.97 -10.97 -3.17
CA GLN A 73 2.51 -9.96 -2.27
C GLN A 73 3.99 -9.73 -2.57
N TRP A 74 4.40 -8.46 -2.51
CA TRP A 74 5.77 -8.02 -2.65
C TRP A 74 6.15 -7.16 -1.46
N VAL A 75 7.35 -7.35 -0.93
CA VAL A 75 7.95 -6.51 0.10
C VAL A 75 9.30 -5.97 -0.40
N PRO A 76 9.85 -4.90 0.22
CA PRO A 76 11.21 -4.46 -0.03
C PRO A 76 12.23 -5.59 0.10
N GLN A 77 13.38 -5.40 -0.55
CA GLN A 77 14.49 -6.35 -0.47
C GLN A 77 14.86 -6.61 1.00
N ASP A 78 15.17 -7.88 1.30
CA ASP A 78 15.60 -8.35 2.63
C ASP A 78 14.50 -8.29 3.70
N GLU A 79 13.25 -8.04 3.32
CA GLU A 79 12.06 -8.15 4.18
C GLU A 79 11.28 -9.46 3.92
N SER A 80 10.22 -9.71 4.70
CA SER A 80 9.32 -10.85 4.50
C SER A 80 7.85 -10.46 4.65
N VAL A 81 6.93 -11.27 4.11
CA VAL A 81 5.48 -11.03 4.28
C VAL A 81 5.00 -11.02 5.74
N THR A 82 5.80 -11.57 6.66
CA THR A 82 5.53 -11.55 8.11
C THR A 82 6.21 -10.41 8.86
N ASP A 83 7.32 -9.88 8.34
CA ASP A 83 8.03 -8.71 8.89
C ASP A 83 8.48 -7.80 7.75
N TRP A 84 7.71 -6.73 7.56
CA TRP A 84 7.87 -5.76 6.49
C TRP A 84 7.66 -4.34 7.02
N THR A 85 8.26 -3.39 6.33
CA THR A 85 8.06 -1.94 6.48
C THR A 85 7.11 -1.40 5.42
N GLN A 86 7.11 -1.99 4.23
CA GLN A 86 6.16 -1.70 3.17
C GLN A 86 5.72 -3.00 2.49
N ILE A 87 4.49 -3.06 1.98
CA ILE A 87 3.99 -4.21 1.23
C ILE A 87 3.05 -3.75 0.12
N ILE A 88 3.24 -4.31 -1.08
CA ILE A 88 2.26 -4.28 -2.15
C ILE A 88 1.56 -5.63 -2.20
N ALA A 89 0.24 -5.64 -2.26
CA ALA A 89 -0.52 -6.86 -2.53
C ALA A 89 -1.45 -6.68 -3.72
N LEU A 90 -1.39 -7.63 -4.65
CA LEU A 90 -2.33 -7.75 -5.76
C LEU A 90 -3.25 -8.92 -5.47
N ALA A 91 -4.55 -8.65 -5.38
CA ALA A 91 -5.57 -9.68 -5.22
C ALA A 91 -6.53 -9.66 -6.42
N SER A 92 -7.12 -10.82 -6.71
CA SER A 92 -8.24 -10.91 -7.64
C SER A 92 -9.32 -11.83 -7.13
N THR A 93 -10.54 -11.59 -7.59
CA THR A 93 -11.69 -12.47 -7.40
C THR A 93 -12.54 -12.49 -8.66
N THR A 94 -13.10 -13.64 -9.03
CA THR A 94 -14.10 -13.74 -10.10
C THR A 94 -15.46 -13.15 -9.71
N ALA A 95 -15.62 -12.66 -8.48
CA ALA A 95 -16.83 -11.97 -8.05
C ALA A 95 -16.98 -10.62 -8.77
N LEU A 96 -18.22 -10.35 -9.20
CA LEU A 96 -18.63 -9.15 -9.92
C LEU A 96 -19.93 -8.61 -9.31
N PRO A 97 -20.19 -7.28 -9.43
CA PRO A 97 -21.47 -6.72 -9.04
C PRO A 97 -22.59 -7.34 -9.88
N ARG A 98 -23.71 -7.65 -9.24
CA ARG A 98 -24.93 -8.14 -9.89
C ARG A 98 -25.48 -7.09 -10.85
N ALA A 99 -26.33 -7.53 -11.79
CA ALA A 99 -27.00 -6.60 -12.69
C ALA A 99 -27.82 -5.58 -11.89
N GLY A 100 -27.55 -4.29 -12.10
CA GLY A 100 -28.20 -3.18 -11.39
C GLY A 100 -27.66 -2.88 -9.99
N GLU A 101 -26.66 -3.63 -9.50
CA GLU A 101 -25.96 -3.33 -8.26
C GLU A 101 -24.99 -2.16 -8.46
N ASP A 102 -24.95 -1.23 -7.49
CA ASP A 102 -23.97 -0.15 -7.46
C ASP A 102 -22.56 -0.73 -7.23
N PRO A 103 -21.60 -0.52 -8.16
CA PRO A 103 -20.21 -0.92 -7.98
C PRO A 103 -19.59 -0.48 -6.64
N ALA A 104 -19.96 0.69 -6.13
CA ALA A 104 -19.44 1.19 -4.85
C ALA A 104 -19.93 0.35 -3.67
N ALA A 105 -21.21 0.01 -3.65
CA ALA A 105 -21.78 -0.86 -2.62
C ALA A 105 -21.14 -2.26 -2.65
N PHE A 106 -20.99 -2.83 -3.85
CA PHE A 106 -20.33 -4.12 -4.05
C PHE A 106 -18.90 -4.13 -3.49
N VAL A 107 -18.10 -3.10 -3.78
CA VAL A 107 -16.72 -3.02 -3.26
C VAL A 107 -16.69 -2.81 -1.75
N VAL A 108 -17.61 -2.03 -1.18
CA VAL A 108 -17.71 -1.90 0.29
C VAL A 108 -17.94 -3.25 0.95
N ASP A 109 -18.75 -4.12 0.34
CA ASP A 109 -18.96 -5.48 0.85
C ASP A 109 -17.71 -6.37 0.71
N LEU A 110 -16.94 -6.24 -0.39
CA LEU A 110 -15.64 -6.92 -0.53
C LEU A 110 -14.59 -6.43 0.48
N LEU A 111 -14.60 -5.14 0.81
CA LEU A 111 -13.66 -4.51 1.74
C LEU A 111 -13.96 -4.85 3.20
N ARG A 112 -15.22 -5.15 3.52
CA ARG A 112 -15.70 -5.33 4.90
C ARG A 112 -14.85 -6.30 5.74
N PRO A 113 -14.47 -7.51 5.27
CA PRO A 113 -13.62 -8.41 6.05
C PRO A 113 -12.25 -7.80 6.36
N PHE A 114 -11.62 -7.15 5.38
CA PHE A 114 -10.35 -6.47 5.58
C PHE A 114 -10.48 -5.32 6.60
N ALA A 115 -11.54 -4.52 6.52
CA ALA A 115 -11.77 -3.42 7.45
C ALA A 115 -11.95 -3.92 8.90
N ILE A 116 -12.63 -5.05 9.09
CA ILE A 116 -12.80 -5.70 10.40
C ILE A 116 -11.43 -6.16 10.93
N GLU A 117 -10.68 -6.94 10.13
CA GLU A 117 -9.35 -7.43 10.54
C GLU A 117 -8.37 -6.28 10.82
N PHE A 118 -8.39 -5.23 10.02
CA PHE A 118 -7.57 -4.04 10.24
C PHE A 118 -7.92 -3.35 11.55
N ALA A 119 -9.21 -3.21 11.86
CA ALA A 119 -9.68 -2.65 13.12
C ALA A 119 -9.25 -3.50 14.33
N GLU A 120 -9.35 -4.83 14.23
CA GLU A 120 -8.95 -5.76 15.29
C GLU A 120 -7.43 -5.73 15.57
N ARG A 121 -6.61 -5.44 14.56
CA ARG A 121 -5.16 -5.26 14.75
C ARG A 121 -4.78 -3.89 15.32
N CYS A 122 -5.68 -2.91 15.28
CA CYS A 122 -5.38 -1.55 15.70
C CYS A 122 -5.65 -1.33 17.20
N ALA A 123 -4.63 -0.90 17.94
CA ALA A 123 -4.74 -0.62 19.38
C ALA A 123 -5.51 0.69 19.70
N GLN A 124 -5.94 1.40 18.67
CA GLN A 124 -6.68 2.66 18.72
C GLN A 124 -7.80 2.60 17.68
N ASN A 125 -8.71 3.57 17.68
CA ASN A 125 -9.73 3.65 16.63
C ASN A 125 -9.04 3.83 15.26
N PRO A 126 -9.25 2.90 14.30
CA PRO A 126 -8.71 3.07 12.96
C PRO A 126 -9.44 4.21 12.25
N SER A 127 -8.75 4.83 11.31
CA SER A 127 -9.34 5.75 10.35
C SER A 127 -9.54 5.04 9.02
N ILE A 128 -10.72 5.21 8.42
CA ILE A 128 -11.05 4.67 7.11
C ILE A 128 -11.67 5.81 6.30
N VAL A 129 -11.05 6.15 5.17
CA VAL A 129 -11.50 7.22 4.27
C VAL A 129 -11.70 6.63 2.89
N ALA A 130 -12.91 6.76 2.34
CA ALA A 130 -13.16 6.39 0.96
C ALA A 130 -12.65 7.51 0.03
N ASP A 131 -11.73 7.17 -0.87
CA ASP A 131 -11.36 7.98 -2.03
C ASP A 131 -12.04 7.36 -3.24
N VAL A 132 -13.29 7.75 -3.45
CA VAL A 132 -14.07 7.25 -4.58
C VAL A 132 -13.76 8.13 -5.80
N ASP A 133 -12.85 7.71 -6.68
CA ASP A 133 -12.78 8.26 -8.04
C ASP A 133 -13.49 7.32 -9.01
N GLN A 134 -14.77 7.58 -9.24
CA GLN A 134 -15.64 6.74 -10.08
C GLN A 134 -15.37 6.85 -11.59
N ARG A 135 -14.29 7.49 -12.01
CA ARG A 135 -14.01 7.63 -13.43
C ARG A 135 -13.42 6.33 -13.95
N GLY A 136 -14.12 5.71 -14.90
CA GLY A 136 -13.63 4.57 -15.68
C GLY A 136 -12.40 4.99 -16.49
N VAL A 137 -11.24 4.97 -15.85
CA VAL A 137 -9.94 5.07 -16.51
C VAL A 137 -9.55 3.66 -16.93
N HIS A 138 -8.89 3.51 -18.09
CA HIS A 138 -8.37 2.21 -18.56
C HIS A 138 -9.41 1.10 -18.80
N GLY A 139 -10.66 1.45 -19.11
CA GLY A 139 -11.70 0.47 -19.48
C GLY A 139 -12.34 -0.28 -18.31
N TYR A 140 -12.07 0.13 -17.07
CA TYR A 140 -12.74 -0.41 -15.89
C TYR A 140 -14.19 0.05 -15.79
N ARG A 141 -15.08 -0.85 -15.37
CA ARG A 141 -16.48 -0.53 -15.02
C ARG A 141 -16.56 0.40 -13.82
N ALA A 142 -15.64 0.22 -12.87
CA ALA A 142 -15.49 1.08 -11.70
C ALA A 142 -14.09 0.96 -11.12
N MET A 143 -13.65 2.02 -10.47
CA MET A 143 -12.40 2.10 -9.73
C MET A 143 -12.68 2.79 -8.39
N ILE A 144 -12.31 2.16 -7.27
CA ILE A 144 -12.72 2.64 -5.95
C ILE A 144 -11.57 2.48 -4.97
N GLY A 145 -11.15 3.58 -4.35
CA GLY A 145 -10.05 3.63 -3.39
C GLY A 145 -10.53 3.77 -1.95
N PHE A 146 -9.78 3.18 -1.03
CA PHE A 146 -9.92 3.35 0.41
C PHE A 146 -8.57 3.57 1.04
N ARG A 147 -8.51 4.48 2.01
CA ARG A 147 -7.35 4.71 2.86
C ARG A 147 -7.66 4.26 4.26
N PHE A 148 -6.69 3.61 4.86
CA PHE A 148 -6.71 3.08 6.21
C PHE A 148 -5.56 3.71 6.98
N GLY A 149 -5.79 4.00 8.25
CA GLY A 149 -4.73 4.45 9.14
C GLY A 149 -4.94 3.94 10.54
N CYS A 150 -3.86 3.41 11.12
CA CYS A 150 -3.78 2.93 12.48
C CYS A 150 -2.53 3.52 13.13
N GLY A 151 -2.72 4.41 14.10
CA GLY A 151 -1.60 5.07 14.79
C GLY A 151 -0.72 4.13 15.62
N ARG A 152 -1.26 2.97 16.02
CA ARG A 152 -0.54 1.93 16.76
C ARG A 152 -1.19 0.56 16.65
N LEU A 153 -0.43 -0.45 16.25
CA LEU A 153 -0.83 -1.85 16.23
C LEU A 153 -0.85 -2.47 17.64
N HIS A 154 -1.72 -3.45 17.86
CA HIS A 154 -1.74 -4.23 19.10
C HIS A 154 -0.42 -5.00 19.28
N GLY A 155 0.18 -4.87 20.47
CA GLY A 155 1.39 -5.59 20.85
C GLY A 155 2.67 -5.15 20.10
N GLN A 156 2.61 -4.09 19.28
CA GLN A 156 3.75 -3.63 18.50
C GLN A 156 3.88 -2.09 18.57
N PRO A 157 5.10 -1.55 18.73
CA PRO A 157 5.35 -0.11 18.68
C PRO A 157 5.43 0.39 17.23
N ARG A 158 4.48 -0.01 16.38
CA ARG A 158 4.42 0.37 14.96
C ARG A 158 3.03 0.90 14.62
N SER A 159 2.96 1.92 13.76
CA SER A 159 1.72 2.28 13.06
C SER A 159 1.53 1.41 11.82
N GLU A 160 0.34 1.42 11.24
CA GLU A 160 0.07 0.85 9.92
C GLU A 160 -0.88 1.76 9.16
N ASP A 161 -0.46 2.26 8.01
CA ASP A 161 -1.30 2.99 7.07
C ASP A 161 -1.40 2.20 5.77
N ALA A 162 -2.56 2.21 5.12
CA ALA A 162 -2.72 1.51 3.85
C ALA A 162 -3.62 2.28 2.87
N MET A 163 -3.41 2.03 1.59
CA MET A 163 -4.37 2.31 0.53
C MET A 163 -4.74 1.01 -0.15
N ILE A 164 -6.02 0.85 -0.45
CA ILE A 164 -6.55 -0.24 -1.27
C ILE A 164 -7.31 0.39 -2.42
N GLN A 165 -7.03 -0.05 -3.63
CA GLN A 165 -7.78 0.30 -4.83
C GLN A 165 -8.40 -0.95 -5.43
N TYR A 166 -9.68 -0.90 -5.73
CA TYR A 166 -10.42 -1.93 -6.43
C TYR A 166 -10.65 -1.53 -7.88
N PHE A 167 -10.50 -2.49 -8.79
CA PHE A 167 -10.69 -2.34 -10.23
C PHE A 167 -11.69 -3.39 -10.68
N ILE A 168 -12.86 -2.97 -11.14
CA ILE A 168 -13.90 -3.87 -11.64
C ILE A 168 -13.80 -3.94 -13.16
N THR A 169 -13.56 -5.14 -13.68
CA THR A 169 -13.59 -5.43 -15.12
C THR A 169 -14.90 -6.12 -15.49
N ASP A 170 -15.03 -6.56 -16.75
CA ASP A 170 -16.16 -7.38 -17.18
C ASP A 170 -16.08 -8.83 -16.69
N HIS A 171 -14.91 -9.29 -16.23
CA HIS A 171 -14.65 -10.71 -15.94
C HIS A 171 -14.26 -10.99 -14.49
N ALA A 172 -13.61 -10.04 -13.84
CA ALA A 172 -13.12 -10.17 -12.47
C ALA A 172 -13.02 -8.81 -11.78
N THR A 173 -12.88 -8.85 -10.46
CA THR A 173 -12.52 -7.71 -9.63
C THR A 173 -11.08 -7.89 -9.14
N TYR A 174 -10.24 -6.89 -9.37
CA TYR A 174 -8.87 -6.83 -8.89
C TYR A 174 -8.76 -5.84 -7.74
N SER A 175 -7.78 -6.03 -6.87
CA SER A 175 -7.38 -5.00 -5.93
C SER A 175 -5.88 -4.89 -5.82
N LEU A 176 -5.39 -3.65 -5.82
CA LEU A 176 -4.00 -3.32 -5.51
C LEU A 176 -3.97 -2.63 -4.16
N HIS A 177 -3.16 -3.15 -3.25
CA HIS A 177 -3.03 -2.67 -1.89
C HIS A 177 -1.59 -2.21 -1.69
N TRP A 178 -1.41 -1.05 -1.06
CA TRP A 178 -0.12 -0.61 -0.55
C TRP A 178 -0.28 -0.32 0.93
N ALA A 179 0.42 -1.06 1.79
CA ALA A 179 0.47 -0.77 3.21
C ALA A 179 1.90 -0.45 3.66
N GLU A 180 2.01 0.37 4.71
CA GLU A 180 3.26 0.78 5.30
C GLU A 180 3.19 0.79 6.82
N ARG A 181 4.29 0.37 7.45
CA ARG A 181 4.48 0.45 8.89
C ARG A 181 5.52 1.50 9.22
N GLY A 182 5.23 2.27 10.25
CA GLY A 182 6.11 3.33 10.71
C GLY A 182 6.16 3.44 12.22
N PRO A 183 6.83 4.49 12.74
CA PRO A 183 6.74 4.85 14.15
C PRO A 183 5.29 5.11 14.56
N THR A 184 4.94 4.79 15.80
CA THR A 184 3.61 5.11 16.34
C THR A 184 3.32 6.61 16.28
N HIS A 185 2.07 6.96 15.98
CA HIS A 185 1.60 8.34 15.96
C HIS A 185 0.16 8.42 16.49
N ASP A 186 -0.34 9.64 16.64
CA ASP A 186 -1.70 9.86 17.09
C ASP A 186 -2.74 9.38 16.04
N PRO A 187 -3.92 8.91 16.50
CA PRO A 187 -5.01 8.51 15.61
C PRO A 187 -5.43 9.65 14.68
N GLY A 188 -5.78 9.32 13.42
CA GLY A 188 -6.33 10.28 12.45
C GLY A 188 -5.30 11.07 11.66
N ALA A 189 -3.99 10.90 11.93
CA ALA A 189 -2.91 11.52 11.17
C ALA A 189 -2.62 10.81 9.83
N VAL A 190 -3.65 10.50 9.04
CA VAL A 190 -3.45 9.93 7.69
C VAL A 190 -2.89 11.01 6.78
N ASP A 191 -1.60 10.87 6.41
CA ASP A 191 -0.95 11.76 5.46
C ASP A 191 -1.58 11.63 4.07
N THR A 192 -2.57 12.50 3.81
CA THR A 192 -3.33 12.51 2.57
C THR A 192 -2.48 12.88 1.38
N ALA A 193 -1.45 13.72 1.54
CA ALA A 193 -0.59 14.13 0.44
C ALA A 193 0.29 12.95 -0.01
N ARG A 194 0.90 12.26 0.94
CA ARG A 194 1.67 11.02 0.70
C ARG A 194 0.81 9.97 0.00
N TRP A 195 -0.39 9.71 0.52
CA TRP A 195 -1.28 8.72 -0.07
C TRP A 195 -1.85 9.12 -1.43
N ARG A 196 -2.01 10.40 -1.72
CA ARG A 196 -2.39 10.86 -3.06
C ARG A 196 -1.30 10.54 -4.09
N GLN A 197 -0.03 10.77 -3.74
CA GLN A 197 1.09 10.45 -4.63
C GLN A 197 1.16 8.93 -4.91
N ARG A 198 1.05 8.12 -3.85
CA ARG A 198 1.02 6.65 -3.97
C ARG A 198 -0.17 6.14 -4.74
N GLY A 199 -1.33 6.75 -4.50
CA GLY A 199 -2.55 6.43 -5.21
C GLY A 199 -2.40 6.64 -6.71
N GLY A 200 -1.69 7.69 -7.14
CA GLY A 200 -1.37 7.91 -8.55
C GLY A 200 -0.61 6.74 -9.22
N LEU A 201 0.31 6.10 -8.50
CA LEU A 201 1.02 4.91 -9.00
C LEU A 201 0.08 3.71 -9.07
N MET A 202 -0.72 3.50 -8.02
CA MET A 202 -1.66 2.38 -7.98
C MET A 202 -2.76 2.49 -9.03
N PHE A 203 -3.21 3.71 -9.36
CA PHE A 203 -4.20 3.97 -10.40
C PHE A 203 -3.73 3.62 -11.82
N SER A 204 -2.43 3.42 -12.01
CA SER A 204 -1.87 2.96 -13.27
C SER A 204 -1.83 1.44 -13.42
N LEU A 205 -2.51 0.71 -12.52
CA LEU A 205 -2.76 -0.72 -12.73
C LEU A 205 -3.52 -0.91 -14.04
N GLN A 206 -3.03 -1.80 -14.89
CA GLN A 206 -3.64 -2.20 -16.14
C GLN A 206 -4.04 -3.67 -16.06
N VAL A 207 -5.25 -3.99 -16.52
CA VAL A 207 -5.71 -5.37 -16.72
C VAL A 207 -6.08 -5.54 -18.17
N CYS A 208 -5.41 -6.46 -18.85
CA CYS A 208 -5.60 -6.72 -20.26
C CYS A 208 -6.07 -8.17 -20.46
N PRO A 209 -7.06 -8.42 -21.34
CA PRO A 209 -7.33 -9.77 -21.80
C PRO A 209 -6.08 -10.32 -22.48
N ARG A 210 -5.74 -11.59 -22.20
CA ARG A 210 -4.72 -12.29 -22.97
C ARG A 210 -5.34 -12.70 -24.31
N LEU A 211 -5.23 -11.83 -25.33
CA LEU A 211 -5.69 -12.14 -26.68
C LEU A 211 -4.91 -13.36 -27.22
N GLY A 212 -5.59 -14.25 -27.95
CA GLY A 212 -4.91 -15.30 -28.71
C GLY A 212 -5.77 -15.91 -29.81
N VAL A 213 -5.19 -16.06 -31.01
CA VAL A 213 -5.31 -17.22 -31.93
C VAL A 213 -4.23 -17.22 -33.05
N ASP A 214 -3.50 -16.14 -33.26
CA ASP A 214 -2.56 -15.93 -34.37
C ASP A 214 -1.07 -15.99 -33.97
N GLY A 215 -0.78 -16.24 -32.69
CA GLY A 215 0.59 -16.45 -32.20
C GLY A 215 1.44 -15.18 -32.08
N THR A 216 0.87 -14.01 -32.33
CA THR A 216 1.54 -12.71 -32.19
C THR A 216 1.44 -12.23 -30.74
N PRO A 217 2.56 -12.01 -30.01
CA PRO A 217 2.50 -11.46 -28.67
C PRO A 217 2.11 -9.99 -28.75
N HIS A 218 0.93 -9.65 -28.26
CA HIS A 218 0.62 -8.29 -27.84
C HIS A 218 0.04 -8.38 -26.44
N SER A 219 0.87 -8.14 -25.42
CA SER A 219 0.37 -7.64 -24.15
C SER A 219 -0.13 -6.23 -24.46
N PRO A 220 -1.44 -5.92 -24.33
CA PRO A 220 -1.92 -4.54 -24.43
C PRO A 220 -1.47 -3.67 -23.23
N CYS A 221 -0.79 -4.29 -22.27
CA CYS A 221 -0.35 -3.73 -20.99
C CYS A 221 1.14 -3.31 -21.02
N ASP A 222 1.69 -3.09 -22.23
CA ASP A 222 3.06 -2.61 -22.52
C ASP A 222 3.10 -1.11 -22.84
#